data_AF-A0A410E210-F1
#
_entry.id   AF-A0A410E210-F1
#
_cell.length_a   1.000
_cell.length_b   1.000
_cell.length_c   1.000
_cell.angle_alpha   90.00
_cell.angle_beta   90.00
_cell.angle_gamma   90.00
#
_symmetry.space_group_name_H-M   'P 1'
#
loop_
_entity.id
_entity.type
_entity.pdbx_description
1 polymer ?
#
loop_
_entity_poly.entity_id
_entity_poly.type
_entity_poly.pdbx_seq_one_letter_code
_entity_poly.pdbx_strand_id
1 'polypeptide(L)' 'MLCNGNTIVKWDDFTNINEYNDIFIFTVSKRNAVVIPRRFFEDENDIIIFKEIIEKNVSSKTKVDLG' A
#
# COMPACT_ATOMS: atom_id res chain seq x y z
N MET A 1 0.65 18.82 -10.20
CA MET A 1 0.90 18.03 -8.99
C MET A 1 2.37 18.19 -8.67
N LEU A 2 2.72 19.07 -7.72
CA LEU A 2 4.12 19.39 -7.41
C LEU A 2 4.58 18.46 -6.29
N CYS A 3 5.38 17.44 -6.63
CA CYS A 3 6.13 16.67 -5.66
C CYS A 3 7.50 17.35 -5.49
N ASN A 4 7.59 18.33 -4.60
CA ASN A 4 8.89 18.84 -4.15
C ASN A 4 9.41 17.93 -3.02
N GLY A 5 10.34 17.04 -3.38
CA GLY A 5 11.04 16.15 -2.46
C GLY A 5 11.03 14.71 -2.96
N ASN A 6 12.21 14.17 -3.28
CA ASN A 6 12.41 12.75 -3.58
C ASN A 6 12.25 11.92 -2.29
N THR A 7 11.04 11.89 -1.73
CA THR A 7 10.73 11.09 -0.55
C THR A 7 10.59 9.64 -0.99
N ILE A 8 11.66 8.88 -0.78
CA ILE A 8 11.66 7.42 -0.95
C ILE A 8 10.95 6.84 0.27
N VAL A 9 9.77 6.26 0.05
CA VAL A 9 9.04 5.49 1.07
C VAL A 9 9.49 4.04 0.98
N LYS A 10 9.96 3.48 2.09
CA LYS A 10 10.32 2.07 2.23
C LYS A 10 9.17 1.30 2.85
N TRP A 11 9.19 -0.03 2.70
CA TRP A 11 8.18 -0.92 3.30
C TRP A 11 8.07 -0.76 4.83
N ASP A 12 9.21 -0.62 5.51
CA ASP A 12 9.26 -0.42 6.96
C ASP A 12 8.70 0.93 7.43
N ASP A 13 8.48 1.88 6.52
CA ASP A 13 7.89 3.17 6.84
C ASP A 13 6.36 3.08 6.96
N PHE A 14 5.74 1.99 6.48
CA PHE A 14 4.29 1.80 6.56
C PHE A 14 3.84 1.35 7.95
N THR A 15 2.85 2.05 8.48
CA THR A 15 2.22 1.76 9.78
C THR A 15 0.93 0.98 9.65
N ASN A 16 0.20 1.18 8.56
CA ASN A 16 -1.05 0.50 8.28
C ASN A 16 -1.28 0.35 6.78
N ILE A 17 -1.81 -0.78 6.35
CA ILE A 17 -2.18 -1.07 4.97
C ILE A 17 -3.57 -1.67 4.99
N ASN A 18 -4.50 -1.05 4.26
CA ASN A 18 -5.88 -1.49 4.17
C ASN A 18 -6.31 -1.57 2.72
N GLU A 19 -7.07 -2.60 2.41
CA GLU A 19 -7.83 -2.70 1.18
C GLU A 19 -9.27 -2.24 1.38
N TYR A 20 -9.76 -1.47 0.42
CA TYR A 20 -11.17 -1.17 0.22
C TYR A 20 -11.54 -1.61 -1.20
N ASN A 21 -12.83 -1.76 -1.47
CA ASN A 21 -13.35 -2.29 -2.75
C ASN A 21 -12.61 -1.77 -3.99
N ASP A 22 -12.28 -0.47 -4.03
CA ASP A 22 -11.69 0.19 -5.21
C ASP A 22 -10.26 0.71 -5.01
N ILE A 23 -9.68 0.59 -3.81
CA ILE A 23 -8.39 1.22 -3.47
C ILE A 23 -7.62 0.45 -2.40
N PHE A 24 -6.29 0.49 -2.49
CA PHE A 24 -5.37 0.16 -1.42
C PHE A 24 -4.82 1.44 -0.80
N ILE A 25 -4.78 1.51 0.53
CA ILE A 25 -4.25 2.67 1.27
C ILE A 25 -3.08 2.21 2.15
N PHE A 26 -1.90 2.78 1.88
CA PHE A 26 -0.66 2.54 2.62
C PHE A 26 -0.33 3.78 3.45
N THR A 27 -0.53 3.70 4.75
CA THR A 27 -0.33 4.83 5.68
C THR A 27 1.11 4.86 6.17
N VAL A 28 1.81 5.97 5.91
CA VAL A 28 3.18 6.22 6.42
C VAL A 28 3.13 7.02 7.72
N SER A 29 2.24 8.02 7.79
CA SER A 29 2.04 8.86 8.98
C SER A 29 0.61 9.34 9.06
N LYS A 30 0.24 10.03 10.14
CA LYS A 30 -1.11 10.61 10.34
C LYS A 30 -1.60 11.49 9.18
N ARG A 31 -0.70 12.03 8.35
CA ARG A 31 -1.05 12.93 7.23
C ARG A 31 -0.52 12.47 5.88
N ASN A 32 0.19 11.33 5.82
CA ASN A 32 0.82 10.85 4.60
C ASN A 32 0.40 9.41 4.32
N ALA A 33 -0.15 9.19 3.13
CA ALA A 33 -0.49 7.86 2.64
C ALA A 33 -0.21 7.76 1.15
N VAL A 34 0.11 6.55 0.70
CA VAL A 34 0.12 6.18 -0.72
C VAL A 34 -1.21 5.49 -1.02
N VAL A 35 -1.86 5.90 -2.10
CA VAL A 35 -3.16 5.34 -2.53
C VAL A 35 -2.96 4.69 -3.89
N ILE A 36 -3.32 3.41 -3.99
CA ILE A 36 -3.27 2.65 -5.24
C ILE A 36 -4.69 2.21 -5.59
N PRO A 37 -5.34 2.88 -6.56
CA PRO A 37 -6.59 2.44 -7.16
C PRO A 37 -6.54 1.02 -7.72
N ARG A 38 -7.60 0.24 -7.48
CA ARG A 38 -7.76 -1.13 -7.98
C ARG A 38 -7.73 -1.22 -9.51
N ARG A 39 -8.12 -0.14 -10.21
CA ARG A 39 -8.04 -0.03 -11.68
C ARG A 39 -6.61 -0.09 -12.26
N PHE A 40 -5.58 -0.13 -11.42
CA PHE A 40 -4.20 -0.36 -11.87
C PHE A 40 -3.85 -1.83 -12.04
N PHE A 41 -4.72 -2.74 -11.60
CA PHE A 41 -4.58 -4.18 -11.78
C PHE A 41 -5.46 -4.64 -12.95
N GLU A 42 -4.97 -5.54 -13.80
CA GLU A 42 -5.68 -6.00 -14.99
C GLU A 42 -6.78 -7.00 -14.61
N ASP A 43 -6.49 -7.87 -13.63
CA ASP A 43 -7.40 -8.88 -13.13
C ASP A 43 -7.21 -9.19 -11.63
N GLU A 44 -7.98 -10.15 -11.11
CA GLU A 44 -7.90 -10.57 -9.71
C GLU A 44 -6.60 -11.30 -9.36
N ASN A 45 -5.92 -11.95 -10.31
CA ASN A 45 -4.64 -12.60 -10.05
C ASN A 45 -3.55 -11.57 -9.77
N ASP A 46 -3.56 -10.44 -10.49
CA ASP A 46 -2.66 -9.31 -10.20
C ASP A 46 -2.83 -8.81 -8.76
N ILE A 47 -4.08 -8.74 -8.29
CA ILE A 47 -4.41 -8.34 -6.92
C ILE A 47 -3.88 -9.38 -5.92
N ILE A 48 -4.07 -10.67 -6.17
CA ILE A 48 -3.56 -11.75 -5.31
C ILE A 48 -2.04 -11.66 -5.20
N ILE A 49 -1.34 -11.55 -6.33
CA ILE A 49 0.12 -11.41 -6.38
C ILE A 49 0.56 -10.14 -5.63
N PHE A 50 -0.17 -9.04 -5.79
CA PHE A 50 0.13 -7.80 -5.09
C PHE A 50 0.00 -7.95 -3.57
N LYS A 51 -1.05 -8.63 -3.07
CA LYS A 51 -1.22 -8.95 -1.64
C LYS A 51 -0.05 -9.77 -1.10
N GLU A 52 0.38 -10.80 -1.83
CA GLU A 52 1.55 -11.62 -1.45
C GLU A 52 2.84 -10.78 -1.36
N ILE A 53 3.03 -9.83 -2.29
CA ILE A 53 4.17 -8.90 -2.25
C ILE A 53 4.11 -8.02 -1.01
N ILE A 54 2.93 -7.51 -0.64
CA ILE A 54 2.75 -6.71 0.58
C ILE A 54 3.17 -7.55 1.79
N GLU A 55 2.57 -8.72 1.98
CA GLU A 55 2.82 -9.59 3.13
C GLU A 55 4.29 -9.99 3.26
N LYS A 56 4.98 -10.22 2.14
CA LYS A 56 6.40 -10.59 2.12
C LYS A 56 7.34 -9.47 2.55
N ASN A 57 6.99 -8.21 2.33
CA ASN A 57 7.91 -7.08 2.47
C ASN A 57 7.61 -6.19 3.69
N VAL A 58 6.39 -6.19 4.18
CA VAL A 58 5.98 -5.30 5.29
C VAL A 58 6.58 -5.76 6.63
N SER A 59 6.85 -4.78 7.48
CA SER A 59 7.36 -5.04 8.82
C SER A 59 6.30 -5.76 9.65
N SER A 60 6.71 -6.62 10.58
CA SER A 60 5.80 -7.29 11.53
C SER A 60 5.04 -6.32 12.45
N LYS A 61 5.45 -5.05 12.48
CA LYS A 61 4.77 -3.96 13.21
C LYS A 61 3.67 -3.29 12.40
N THR A 62 3.65 -3.48 11.08
CA THR A 62 2.66 -2.91 10.18
C THR A 62 1.35 -3.66 10.36
N LYS A 63 0.26 -2.91 10.55
CA LYS A 63 -1.08 -3.51 10.54
C LYS A 63 -1.50 -3.73 9.08
N VAL A 64 -1.96 -4.92 8.77
CA VAL A 64 -2.36 -5.32 7.41
C VAL A 64 -3.76 -5.89 7.49
N ASP A 65 -4.67 -5.28 6.73
CA ASP A 65 -6.07 -5.69 6.57
C ASP A 65 -6.39 -5.74 5.07
N LEU A 66 -6.18 -6.93 4.49
CA LEU A 66 -6.40 -7.22 3.08
C LEU A 66 -7.56 -8.21 3.03
N GLY A 67 -8.64 -7.83 2.34
CA GLY A 67 -9.90 -8.57 2.34
C GLY A 67 -9.84 -9.91 1.62
#